data_AF-A0A1U7LGQ1-F1
#
_entry.id   AF-A0A1U7LGQ1-F1
#
_cell.length_a   1.000
_cell.length_b   1.000
_cell.length_c   1.000
_cell.angle_alpha   90.00
_cell.angle_beta   90.00
_cell.angle_gamma   90.00
#
_symmetry.space_group_name_H-M   'P 1'
#
loop_
_entity.id
_entity.type
_entity.pdbx_description
1 polymer ?
#
loop_
_entity_poly.entity_id
_entity_poly.type
_entity_poly.pdbx_seq_one_letter_code
_entity_poly.pdbx_strand_id
1 'polypeptide(L)' 'MATEFEVSKSSQPLIGVMLCCTAIPQEIRNSMFKQAVQMGAKYTNDLTIEVTHLIVGDFNTPKYKASI' A
#
# COMPACT_ATOMS: atom_id res chain seq x y z
N MET A 1 -22.15 12.64 17.95
CA MET A 1 -21.57 11.35 17.56
C MET A 1 -21.80 11.22 16.07
N ALA A 2 -20.77 11.52 15.27
CA ALA A 2 -20.90 11.69 13.83
C ALA A 2 -21.27 10.35 13.18
N THR A 3 -22.32 10.42 12.38
CA THR A 3 -22.98 9.34 11.66
C THR A 3 -22.03 8.69 10.66
N GLU A 4 -22.09 7.36 10.63
CA GLU A 4 -21.46 6.48 9.64
C GLU A 4 -21.73 7.02 8.23
N PHE A 5 -20.69 7.56 7.61
CA PHE A 5 -20.76 7.94 6.20
C PHE A 5 -20.71 6.65 5.41
N GLU A 6 -21.80 6.32 4.72
CA GLU A 6 -21.87 5.24 3.75
C GLU A 6 -20.95 5.61 2.58
N VAL A 7 -19.66 5.35 2.76
CA VAL A 7 -18.60 5.48 1.77
C VAL A 7 -18.95 4.49 0.66
N SER A 8 -19.68 4.97 -0.34
CA SER A 8 -20.05 4.21 -1.54
C SER A 8 -18.82 3.44 -2.03
N LYS A 9 -18.99 2.20 -2.49
CA LYS A 9 -17.89 1.33 -3.00
C LYS A 9 -16.96 2.03 -4.03
N SER A 10 -17.42 3.12 -4.63
CA SER A 10 -16.71 4.09 -5.48
C SER A 10 -15.59 4.89 -4.77
N SER A 11 -15.68 5.11 -3.46
CA SER A 11 -14.82 6.04 -2.72
C SER A 11 -13.61 5.42 -2.01
N GLN A 12 -13.48 4.08 -2.01
CA GLN A 12 -12.31 3.37 -1.49
C GLN A 12 -11.92 2.21 -2.43
N PRO A 13 -11.31 2.54 -3.59
CA PRO A 13 -11.03 1.56 -4.64
C PRO A 13 -9.93 0.54 -4.27
N LEU A 14 -9.18 0.75 -3.18
CA LEU A 14 -8.09 -0.14 -2.76
C LEU A 14 -8.44 -1.01 -1.56
N ILE A 15 -9.73 -1.16 -1.22
CA ILE A 15 -10.16 -2.12 -0.20
C ILE A 15 -9.64 -3.53 -0.56
N GLY A 16 -9.01 -4.19 0.42
CA GLY A 16 -8.43 -5.53 0.26
C GLY A 16 -7.01 -5.54 -0.29
N VAL A 17 -6.47 -4.39 -0.71
CA VAL A 17 -5.07 -4.28 -1.12
C VAL A 17 -4.18 -4.17 0.12
N MET A 18 -3.19 -5.05 0.20
CA MET A 18 -2.05 -4.90 1.11
C MET A 18 -0.80 -4.54 0.31
N LEU A 19 -0.24 -3.37 0.61
CA LEU A 19 0.93 -2.80 -0.05
C LEU A 19 2.21 -3.03 0.74
N CYS A 20 3.29 -3.25 0.02
CA CYS A 20 4.66 -3.07 0.52
C CYS A 20 5.44 -2.23 -0.50
N CYS A 21 6.59 -1.68 -0.09
CA CYS A 21 7.48 -0.99 -1.03
C CYS A 21 8.96 -1.34 -0.79
N THR A 22 9.76 -1.13 -1.83
CA THR A 22 11.20 -1.34 -1.83
C THR A 22 11.90 -0.29 -2.69
N ALA A 23 13.05 0.23 -2.21
CA ALA A 23 13.81 1.30 -2.86
C ALA A 23 13.00 2.56 -3.25
N ILE A 24 12.01 2.93 -2.43
CA ILE A 24 11.29 4.20 -2.55
C ILE A 24 11.77 5.17 -1.46
N PRO A 25 12.17 6.42 -1.80
CA PRO A 25 12.53 7.43 -0.82
C PRO A 25 11.44 7.66 0.23
N GLN A 26 11.83 7.92 1.47
CA GLN A 26 10.90 8.00 2.61
C GLN A 26 9.80 9.06 2.43
N GLU A 27 10.14 10.22 1.85
CA GLU A 27 9.17 11.29 1.60
C GLU A 27 8.05 10.84 0.64
N ILE A 28 8.43 10.21 -0.47
CA ILE A 28 7.50 9.66 -1.46
C ILE A 28 6.68 8.53 -0.83
N ARG A 29 7.35 7.61 -0.10
CA ARG A 29 6.72 6.48 0.58
C ARG A 29 5.60 6.93 1.52
N ASN A 30 5.85 7.95 2.33
CA ASN A 30 4.88 8.44 3.31
C ASN A 30 3.66 9.08 2.64
N SER A 31 3.89 9.92 1.63
CA SER A 31 2.80 10.56 0.87
C SER A 31 1.93 9.52 0.14
N MET A 32 2.57 8.55 -0.50
CA MET A 32 1.92 7.47 -1.22
C MET A 32 1.08 6.58 -0.29
N PHE A 33 1.64 6.09 0.81
CA PHE A 33 0.85 5.24 1.74
C PHE A 33 -0.28 6.02 2.39
N LYS A 34 -0.10 7.31 2.68
CA LYS A 34 -1.19 8.15 3.17
C LYS A 34 -2.38 8.18 2.20
N GLN A 35 -2.12 8.38 0.91
CA GLN A 35 -3.16 8.38 -0.12
C GLN A 35 -3.79 6.98 -0.29
N ALA A 36 -2.96 5.93 -0.30
CA ALA A 36 -3.45 4.56 -0.43
C ALA A 36 -4.39 4.15 0.72
N VAL A 37 -4.06 4.54 1.96
CA VAL A 37 -4.90 4.31 3.15
C VAL A 37 -6.22 5.09 3.04
N GLN A 38 -6.20 6.32 2.54
CA GLN A 38 -7.44 7.08 2.27
C GLN A 38 -8.34 6.36 1.25
N MET A 39 -7.74 5.63 0.31
CA MET A 39 -8.43 4.80 -0.69
C MET A 39 -8.80 3.39 -0.18
N GLY A 40 -8.55 3.07 1.09
CA GLY A 40 -8.94 1.79 1.72
C GLY A 40 -7.86 0.70 1.73
N ALA A 41 -6.64 0.99 1.26
CA ALA A 41 -5.54 0.04 1.31
C ALA A 41 -4.97 -0.11 2.73
N LYS A 42 -4.28 -1.22 2.96
CA LYS A 42 -3.37 -1.41 4.09
C LYS A 42 -1.94 -1.45 3.58
N TYR A 43 -0.96 -1.20 4.44
CA TYR A 43 0.45 -1.36 4.08
C TYR A 43 1.28 -1.96 5.21
N THR A 44 2.40 -2.56 4.83
CA THR A 44 3.40 -3.11 5.75
C THR A 44 4.80 -2.79 5.25
N ASN A 45 5.74 -2.65 6.20
CA ASN A 45 7.15 -2.45 5.90
C ASN A 45 7.86 -3.76 5.54
N ASP A 46 7.27 -4.91 5.86
CA ASP A 46 7.84 -6.23 5.58
C ASP A 46 7.14 -6.88 4.40
N LEU A 47 7.88 -7.61 3.57
CA LEU A 47 7.27 -8.39 2.50
C LEU A 47 6.76 -9.70 3.11
N THR A 48 5.45 -9.77 3.36
CA THR A 48 4.76 -10.94 3.93
C THR A 48 3.89 -11.61 2.87
N ILE A 49 3.39 -12.81 3.17
CA ILE A 49 2.47 -13.57 2.29
C ILE A 49 1.12 -12.86 2.06
N GLU A 50 0.76 -11.91 2.92
CA GLU A 50 -0.47 -11.14 2.81
C GLU A 50 -0.33 -9.97 1.83
N VAL A 51 0.91 -9.60 1.47
CA VAL A 51 1.17 -8.51 0.52
C VAL A 51 0.67 -8.91 -0.86
N THR A 52 -0.30 -8.14 -1.35
CA THR A 52 -0.90 -8.34 -2.68
C THR A 52 -0.15 -7.59 -3.78
N HIS A 53 0.50 -6.47 -3.43
CA HIS A 53 1.13 -5.56 -4.39
C HIS A 53 2.42 -4.99 -3.79
N LEU A 54 3.54 -5.18 -4.48
CA LEU A 54 4.84 -4.60 -4.13
C LEU A 54 5.17 -3.45 -5.08
N ILE A 55 5.38 -2.25 -4.52
CA ILE A 55 5.83 -1.07 -5.28
C ILE A 55 7.35 -1.00 -5.27
N VAL A 56 7.96 -0.92 -6.46
CA VAL A 56 9.40 -1.13 -6.65
C VAL A 56 10.02 0.12 -7.27
N GLY A 57 10.97 0.75 -6.57
CA GLY A 57 11.77 1.85 -7.11
C GLY A 57 13.08 1.40 -7.75
N ASP A 58 13.57 0.21 -7.39
CA ASP A 58 14.76 -0.43 -7.94
C ASP A 58 14.60 -1.95 -7.90
N PHE A 59 14.97 -2.62 -8.99
CA PHE A 59 14.93 -4.08 -9.13
C PHE A 59 16.03 -4.79 -8.34
N ASN A 60 17.15 -4.12 -8.02
CA ASN A 60 18.23 -4.71 -7.27
C ASN A 60 17.98 -4.64 -5.75
N THR A 61 16.85 -5.17 -5.31
CA THR A 61 16.48 -5.21 -3.88
C THR A 61 16.13 -6.62 -3.42
N PRO A 62 16.38 -6.99 -2.15
CA PRO A 62 16.00 -8.30 -1.63
C PRO A 62 14.50 -8.59 -1.77
N LYS A 63 13.65 -7.57 -1.53
CA LYS A 63 12.20 -7.69 -1.66
C LYS A 63 11.75 -7.97 -3.09
N TYR A 64 12.34 -7.31 -4.09
CA TYR A 64 11.99 -7.56 -5.49
C TYR A 64 12.39 -8.99 -5.92
N LYS A 65 13.58 -9.43 -5.53
CA LYS A 65 14.07 -10.78 -5.85
C LYS A 65 13.29 -11.89 -5.14
N ALA A 66 12.63 -11.58 -4.02
CA ALA A 66 11.77 -12.52 -3.31
C ALA A 66 10.31 -12.53 -3.81
N SER A 67 9.93 -11.58 -4.67
CA SER A 67 8.56 -11.46 -5.21
C SER A 67 8.37 -12.09 -6.60
N ILE A 68 9.45 -12.62 -7.19
CA ILE A 68 9.41 -13.42 -8.43
C ILE A 68 9.13 -14.89 -8.11
#